data_AF-A0AAW5K620-F1
#
_entry.id   AF-A0AAW5K620-F1
#
_cell.length_a   1.000
_cell.length_b   1.000
_cell.length_c   1.000
_cell.angle_alpha   90.00
_cell.angle_beta   90.00
_cell.angle_gamma   90.00
#
_symmetry.space_group_name_H-M   'P 1'
#
loop_
_entity.id
_entity.type
_entity.pdbx_description
1 polymer ?
#
loop_
_entity_poly.entity_id
_entity_poly.type
_entity_poly.pdbx_seq_one_letter_code
_entity_poly.pdbx_strand_id
1 'polypeptide(L)' 'LKNDFAAGDNLQAMIAIKCLDEGVYIPAIKTAFILASTTNQKEYIQRRGRVLRLYKGKEYAVIYDFIAL' A
#
# COMPACT_ATOMS: atom_id res chain seq x y z
N LEU A 1 -12.45 1.37 -10.40
CA LEU A 1 -11.04 1.38 -9.91
C LEU A 1 -10.89 0.82 -8.50
N LYS A 2 -11.23 1.53 -7.41
CA LYS A 2 -11.06 1.02 -6.04
C LYS A 2 -11.85 -0.28 -5.79
N ASN A 3 -13.10 -0.31 -6.21
CA ASN A 3 -13.97 -1.48 -6.06
C ASN A 3 -13.52 -2.65 -6.94
N ASP A 4 -13.07 -2.38 -8.17
CA ASP A 4 -12.56 -3.42 -9.09
C ASP A 4 -11.23 -4.01 -8.61
N PHE A 5 -10.33 -3.20 -8.07
CA PHE A 5 -9.10 -3.68 -7.43
C PHE A 5 -9.40 -4.47 -6.15
N ALA A 6 -10.38 -4.03 -5.36
CA ALA A 6 -10.80 -4.76 -4.17
C ALA A 6 -11.48 -6.10 -4.50
N ALA A 7 -12.22 -6.18 -5.62
CA ALA A 7 -12.80 -7.40 -6.14
C ALA A 7 -11.73 -8.35 -6.70
N GLY A 8 -10.68 -7.80 -7.35
CA GLY A 8 -9.55 -8.56 -7.86
C GLY A 8 -9.82 -9.29 -9.18
N ASP A 9 -11.02 -9.19 -9.74
CA ASP A 9 -11.43 -9.90 -10.95
C ASP A 9 -10.76 -9.34 -12.22
N ASN A 10 -10.62 -8.01 -12.32
CA ASN A 10 -10.14 -7.31 -13.52
C ASN A 10 -8.88 -6.46 -13.30
N LEU A 11 -8.50 -6.19 -12.04
CA LEU A 11 -7.36 -5.36 -11.69
C LEU A 11 -6.53 -6.02 -10.59
N GLN A 12 -5.40 -6.59 -10.97
CA GLN A 12 -4.48 -7.24 -10.02
C GLN A 12 -3.42 -6.30 -9.45
N ALA A 13 -3.17 -5.17 -10.13
CA ALA A 13 -2.16 -4.20 -9.72
C ALA A 13 -2.69 -2.78 -9.88
N MET A 14 -2.37 -1.93 -8.92
CA MET A 14 -2.63 -0.49 -8.97
C MET A 14 -1.32 0.24 -8.70
N ILE A 15 -0.85 1.00 -9.67
CA ILE A 15 0.27 1.93 -9.51
C ILE A 15 -0.32 3.27 -9.15
N ALA A 16 0.09 3.86 -8.04
CA ALA A 16 -0.29 5.22 -7.73
C ALA A 16 0.82 5.96 -6.99
N ILE A 17 0.94 7.24 -7.32
CA ILE A 17 1.90 8.19 -6.76
C ILE A 17 1.14 8.94 -5.65
N LYS A 18 1.68 9.01 -4.42
CA LYS A 18 1.04 9.64 -3.24
C LYS A 18 -0.32 9.05 -2.80
N CYS A 19 -0.72 7.89 -3.31
CA CYS A 19 -2.01 7.26 -2.95
C CYS A 19 -2.16 6.90 -1.46
N LEU A 20 -1.06 6.69 -0.75
CA LEU A 20 -1.08 6.47 0.69
C LEU A 20 -1.14 7.78 1.50
N ASP A 21 -0.95 8.92 0.84
CA ASP A 21 -0.98 10.27 1.42
C ASP A 21 -2.36 10.93 1.21
N GLU A 22 -3.01 10.74 0.04
CA GLU A 22 -4.29 11.36 -0.33
C GLU A 22 -5.51 10.42 -0.21
N GLY A 23 -5.80 9.92 1.00
CA GLY A 23 -7.16 9.44 1.34
C GLY A 23 -7.59 8.06 0.81
N VAL A 24 -6.71 7.28 0.18
CA VAL A 24 -7.07 5.95 -0.31
C VAL A 24 -7.00 4.89 0.81
N TYR A 25 -8.15 4.58 1.42
CA TYR A 25 -8.31 3.50 2.40
C TYR A 25 -8.58 2.16 1.70
N ILE A 26 -7.53 1.37 1.43
CA ILE A 26 -7.63 0.01 0.87
C ILE A 26 -6.97 -1.00 1.82
N PRO A 27 -7.73 -1.66 2.71
CA PRO A 27 -7.18 -2.64 3.65
C PRO A 27 -6.74 -3.95 2.97
N ALA A 28 -7.29 -4.25 1.78
CA ALA A 28 -7.04 -5.47 1.02
C ALA A 28 -5.62 -5.60 0.42
N ILE A 29 -4.79 -4.54 0.47
CA ILE A 29 -3.43 -4.58 -0.08
C ILE A 29 -2.62 -5.67 0.64
N LYS A 30 -2.21 -6.72 -0.09
CA LYS A 30 -1.36 -7.80 0.43
C LYS A 30 0.12 -7.55 0.17
N THR A 31 0.47 -7.03 -0.99
CA THR A 31 1.87 -6.75 -1.39
C THR A 31 2.01 -5.29 -1.81
N ALA A 32 3.05 -4.61 -1.33
CA ALA A 32 3.34 -3.22 -1.67
C ALA A 32 4.80 -3.05 -2.09
N PHE A 33 5.02 -2.28 -3.15
CA PHE A 33 6.33 -1.79 -3.57
C PHE A 33 6.38 -0.28 -3.30
N ILE A 34 7.30 0.13 -2.43
CA ILE A 34 7.45 1.50 -1.98
C ILE A 34 8.72 2.07 -2.61
N LEU A 35 8.56 2.87 -3.65
CA LEU A 35 9.68 3.44 -4.42
C LEU A 35 10.05 4.88 -4.02
N ALA A 36 9.29 5.47 -3.09
CA ALA A 36 9.45 6.87 -2.73
C ALA A 36 10.31 7.02 -1.47
N SER A 37 11.43 7.74 -1.60
CA SER A 37 12.33 8.08 -0.50
C SER A 37 11.86 9.37 0.19
N THR A 38 11.58 9.29 1.48
CA THR A 38 11.33 10.45 2.37
C THR A 38 12.20 10.29 3.61
N THR A 39 12.80 11.38 4.08
CA THR A 39 13.55 11.39 5.35
C THR A 39 12.63 11.58 6.56
N ASN A 40 11.34 11.88 6.34
CA ASN A 40 10.36 12.01 7.40
C ASN A 40 9.92 10.63 7.92
N GLN A 41 10.47 10.24 9.07
CA GLN A 41 10.19 8.96 9.72
C GLN A 41 8.70 8.74 10.02
N LYS A 42 7.93 9.81 10.31
CA LYS A 42 6.51 9.69 10.66
C LYS A 42 5.68 9.27 9.45
N GLU A 43 5.87 9.92 8.31
CA GLU A 43 5.21 9.57 7.05
C GLU A 43 5.55 8.14 6.63
N TYR A 44 6.83 7.79 6.74
CA TYR A 44 7.35 6.46 6.43
C TYR A 44 6.69 5.34 7.24
N ILE A 45 6.53 5.53 8.55
CA ILE A 45 5.85 4.58 9.43
C ILE A 45 4.35 4.51 9.10
N GLN A 46 3.69 5.66 8.93
CA GLN A 46 2.26 5.71 8.67
C GLN A 46 1.90 5.03 7.34
N ARG A 47 2.70 5.26 6.30
CA ARG A 47 2.53 4.67 4.97
C ARG A 47 2.56 3.14 5.02
N ARG A 48 3.55 2.56 5.71
CA ARG A 48 3.64 1.10 5.92
C ARG A 48 2.51 0.59 6.80
N GLY A 49 2.10 1.36 7.81
CA GLY A 49 0.93 1.06 8.63
C GLY A 49 -0.39 0.94 7.84
N ARG A 50 -0.55 1.72 6.75
CA ARG A 50 -1.72 1.57 5.86
C ARG A 50 -1.74 0.19 5.18
N VAL A 51 -0.57 -0.35 4.84
CA VAL A 51 -0.41 -1.68 4.24
C VAL A 51 -0.63 -2.79 5.26
N LEU A 52 -0.38 -2.57 6.55
CA LEU A 52 -0.54 -3.60 7.60
C LEU A 52 -1.98 -3.77 8.11
N ARG A 53 -2.96 -3.09 7.52
CA ARG A 53 -4.36 -3.20 7.94
C ARG A 53 -4.91 -4.61 7.76
N LEU A 54 -5.73 -5.02 8.72
CA LEU A 54 -6.45 -6.29 8.70
C LEU A 54 -7.46 -6.32 7.54
N TYR A 55 -7.55 -7.47 6.89
CA TYR A 55 -8.54 -7.74 5.85
C TYR A 55 -8.82 -9.24 5.78
N LYS A 56 -10.05 -9.62 5.41
CA LYS A 56 -10.44 -11.04 5.32
C LYS A 56 -9.55 -11.76 4.30
N GLY A 57 -8.93 -12.88 4.70
CA GLY A 57 -8.04 -13.67 3.82
C GLY A 57 -6.61 -13.13 3.69
N LYS A 58 -6.26 -12.08 4.43
CA LYS A 58 -4.90 -11.53 4.48
C LYS A 58 -4.24 -11.88 5.81
N GLU A 59 -3.45 -12.95 5.80
CA GLU A 59 -2.70 -13.43 6.98
C GLU A 59 -1.45 -12.57 7.27
N TYR A 60 -0.79 -12.11 6.21
CA TYR A 60 0.38 -11.24 6.29
C TYR A 60 0.40 -10.26 5.11
N ALA A 61 1.17 -9.18 5.28
CA ALA A 61 1.48 -8.24 4.20
C ALA A 61 2.96 -8.31 3.85
N VAL A 62 3.28 -8.15 2.57
CA VAL A 62 4.66 -8.10 2.06
C VAL A 62 4.96 -6.67 1.63
N ILE A 63 6.03 -6.09 2.16
CA ILE A 63 6.44 -4.72 1.84
C ILE A 63 7.87 -4.76 1.29
N TYR A 64 8.03 -4.31 0.05
CA TYR A 64 9.33 -4.03 -0.56
C TYR A 64 9.57 -2.53 -0.49
N ASP A 65 10.66 -2.13 0.17
CA ASP A 65 10.95 -0.74 0.49
C ASP A 65 12.30 -0.35 -0.10
N PHE A 66 12.27 0.55 -1.08
CA PHE A 66 13.44 0.92 -1.85
C PHE A 66 13.99 2.23 -1.30
N ILE A 67 15.17 2.13 -0.68
CA ILE A 67 15.89 3.26 -0.10
C ILE A 67 16.97 3.68 -1.08
N ALA A 68 16.89 4.90 -1.62
CA ALA A 68 17.98 5.54 -2.33
C ALA A 68 18.82 6.34 -1.31
N LEU A 69 20.14 6.13 -1.34
CA LEU A 69 21.13 6.84 -0.51
C LEU A 69 21.55 8.15 -1.17
#